data_AF-A0A2U1T996-F1
#
_entry.id   AF-A0A2U1T996-F1
#
_cell.length_a   1.000
_cell.length_b   1.000
_cell.length_c   1.000
_cell.angle_alpha   90.00
_cell.angle_beta   90.00
_cell.angle_gamma   90.00
#
_symmetry.space_group_name_H-M   'P 1'
#
loop_
_entity.id
_entity.type
_entity.pdbx_description
1 polymer ?
#
loop_
_entity_poly.entity_id
_entity_poly.type
_entity_poly.pdbx_seq_one_letter_code
_entity_poly.pdbx_strand_id
1 'polypeptide(L)'
;MALAYGDRYAADQFVAQVPADLRPCHLVAAGGVAGVATEMHAKLIGPTEIEPIGLLADHNGIVNLLACAPYANLPVLSAPRQRPRVIAVLGTLMNSGKSTVMSCAINGLMRAGKDRMHYLDAGAAEAIDLTDFGYATTFKLNFEAIRALSVYMVDTLGAYNDIVVVESTLIERSLTRSKPGLL
;
A
#
# COMPACT_ATOMS: atom_id res chain seq x y z
N MET A 1 -0.84 -21.95 -4.17
CA MET A 1 -0.67 -20.56 -3.69
C MET A 1 -1.15 -19.63 -4.79
N ALA A 2 -1.88 -18.56 -4.46
CA ALA A 2 -2.27 -17.52 -5.41
C ALA A 2 -1.57 -16.21 -5.04
N LEU A 3 -1.19 -15.43 -6.05
CA LEU A 3 -0.51 -14.14 -5.91
C LEU A 3 -1.26 -13.09 -6.73
N ALA A 4 -1.26 -11.84 -6.28
CA ALA A 4 -1.82 -10.74 -7.04
C ALA A 4 -0.75 -10.12 -7.95
N TYR A 5 -1.07 -9.88 -9.22
CA TYR A 5 -0.22 -9.01 -10.04
C TYR A 5 -0.35 -7.56 -9.59
N GLY A 6 0.78 -6.87 -9.43
CA GLY A 6 0.78 -5.46 -9.08
C GLY A 6 2.07 -4.76 -9.46
N ASP A 7 1.94 -3.52 -9.93
CA ASP A 7 3.10 -2.64 -10.07
C ASP A 7 3.64 -2.32 -8.67
N ARG A 8 4.96 -2.30 -8.50
CA ARG A 8 5.58 -1.97 -7.22
C ARG A 8 6.72 -1.01 -7.43
N TYR A 9 6.77 0.04 -6.61
CA TYR A 9 7.94 0.90 -6.54
C TYR A 9 8.43 0.92 -5.10
N ALA A 10 9.53 0.22 -4.84
CA ALA A 10 10.25 0.26 -3.57
C ALA A 10 11.71 0.59 -3.88
N ALA A 11 12.09 1.86 -3.73
CA ALA A 11 13.40 2.38 -4.13
C ALA A 11 14.59 1.69 -3.43
N ASP A 12 14.34 1.12 -2.25
CA ASP A 12 15.30 0.36 -1.46
C ASP A 12 15.22 -1.16 -1.70
N GLN A 13 14.26 -1.60 -2.52
CA GLN A 13 14.06 -2.99 -2.89
C GLN A 13 14.02 -3.20 -4.40
N PHE A 14 12.82 -3.26 -4.96
CA PHE A 14 12.57 -3.55 -6.37
C PHE A 14 11.61 -2.52 -6.96
N VAL A 15 11.88 -2.14 -8.20
CA VAL A 15 10.86 -1.56 -9.08
C VAL A 15 10.33 -2.69 -9.95
N ALA A 16 9.01 -2.87 -9.98
CA ALA A 16 8.36 -3.95 -10.70
C ALA A 16 7.14 -3.48 -11.46
N GLN A 17 6.89 -4.13 -12.59
CA GLN A 17 5.75 -3.87 -13.45
C GLN A 17 4.93 -5.14 -13.72
N VAL A 18 3.62 -4.99 -13.86
CA VAL A 18 2.75 -6.09 -14.29
C VAL A 18 3.04 -6.45 -15.75
N PRO A 19 3.41 -7.70 -16.07
CA PRO A 19 3.60 -8.13 -17.45
C PRO A 19 2.27 -8.18 -18.21
N ALA A 20 2.32 -8.05 -19.53
CA ALA A 20 1.14 -8.17 -20.41
C ALA A 20 0.73 -9.63 -20.69
N ASP A 21 1.51 -10.60 -20.19
CA ASP A 21 1.34 -12.04 -20.41
C ASP A 21 1.72 -12.82 -19.14
N LEU A 22 1.63 -14.16 -19.21
CA LEU A 22 1.98 -15.07 -18.10
C LEU A 22 3.45 -15.50 -18.11
N ARG A 23 4.36 -14.68 -18.65
CA ARG A 23 5.79 -15.00 -18.63
C ARG A 23 6.28 -15.17 -17.18
N PRO A 24 7.38 -15.93 -16.97
CA PRO A 24 8.06 -15.97 -15.67
C PRO A 24 8.29 -14.56 -15.12
N CYS A 25 8.03 -14.38 -13.84
CA CYS A 25 8.13 -13.10 -13.15
C CYS A 25 8.68 -13.32 -11.74
N HIS A 26 8.53 -12.37 -10.83
CA HIS A 26 9.14 -12.43 -9.52
C HIS A 26 8.12 -12.17 -8.41
N LEU A 27 8.36 -12.76 -7.24
CA LEU A 27 7.72 -12.37 -6.00
C LEU A 27 8.32 -11.04 -5.54
N VAL A 28 7.63 -9.95 -5.86
CA VAL A 28 8.14 -8.59 -5.65
C VAL A 28 7.70 -8.00 -4.33
N ALA A 29 6.82 -8.63 -3.56
CA ALA A 29 6.53 -8.28 -2.16
C ALA A 29 6.19 -9.53 -1.35
N ALA A 30 6.64 -9.58 -0.09
CA ALA A 30 6.32 -10.67 0.84
C ALA A 30 4.81 -10.85 1.05
N GLY A 31 4.03 -9.78 0.91
CA GLY A 31 2.56 -9.80 0.95
C GLY A 31 1.86 -10.41 -0.27
N GLY A 32 2.59 -11.14 -1.12
CA GLY A 32 1.99 -11.91 -2.22
C GLY A 32 1.79 -11.16 -3.54
N VAL A 33 2.66 -10.18 -3.83
CA VAL A 33 2.61 -9.42 -5.09
C VAL A 33 3.60 -9.98 -6.10
N ALA A 34 3.12 -10.28 -7.31
CA ALA A 34 3.89 -10.75 -8.46
C ALA A 34 4.11 -9.63 -9.49
N GLY A 35 5.30 -9.58 -10.08
CA GLY A 35 5.64 -8.61 -11.12
C GLY A 35 7.02 -8.85 -11.74
N VAL A 36 7.29 -8.24 -12.89
CA VAL A 36 8.62 -8.25 -13.49
C VAL A 36 9.45 -7.16 -12.83
N ALA A 37 10.46 -7.55 -12.04
CA ALA A 37 11.40 -6.60 -11.46
C ALA A 37 12.27 -6.02 -12.58
N THR A 38 12.21 -4.71 -12.77
CA THR A 38 12.98 -3.98 -13.79
C THR A 38 14.23 -3.34 -13.18
N GLU A 39 14.17 -3.00 -11.90
CA GLU A 39 15.30 -2.43 -11.16
C GLU A 39 15.39 -3.06 -9.77
N MET A 40 16.62 -3.14 -9.25
CA MET A 40 16.92 -3.75 -7.98
C MET A 40 18.00 -2.95 -7.26
N HIS A 41 17.85 -2.79 -5.94
CA HIS A 41 18.89 -2.19 -5.14
C HIS A 41 20.11 -3.13 -5.01
N ALA A 42 21.31 -2.60 -5.22
CA ALA A 42 22.56 -3.37 -5.37
C ALA A 42 22.96 -4.27 -4.18
N LYS A 43 22.33 -4.12 -3.02
CA LYS A 43 22.60 -4.89 -1.80
C LYS A 43 21.67 -6.10 -1.60
N LEU A 44 20.72 -6.33 -2.51
CA LEU A 44 19.75 -7.42 -2.38
C LEU A 44 20.19 -8.67 -3.12
N ILE A 45 19.86 -9.83 -2.52
CA ILE A 45 19.80 -11.10 -3.24
C ILE A 45 18.61 -10.99 -4.19
N GLY A 46 18.78 -11.44 -5.45
CA GLY A 46 17.77 -11.31 -6.49
C GLY A 46 16.38 -11.79 -6.05
N PRO A 47 15.30 -11.21 -6.60
CA PRO A 47 13.94 -11.55 -6.19
C PRO A 47 13.64 -13.00 -6.56
N THR A 48 12.79 -13.66 -5.77
CA THR A 48 12.40 -15.05 -6.04
C THR A 48 11.65 -15.13 -7.37
N GLU A 49 12.23 -15.83 -8.34
CA GLU A 49 11.58 -16.13 -9.61
C GLU A 49 10.40 -17.10 -9.42
N ILE A 50 9.32 -16.83 -10.12
CA ILE A 50 8.09 -17.62 -10.10
C ILE A 50 7.56 -17.78 -11.52
N GLU A 51 6.95 -18.93 -11.80
CA GLU A 51 6.30 -19.22 -13.08
C GLU A 51 4.78 -19.20 -12.91
N PRO A 52 4.07 -18.21 -13.48
CA PRO A 52 2.61 -18.17 -13.46
C PRO A 52 2.02 -19.30 -14.32
N ILE A 53 1.28 -20.22 -13.69
CA ILE A 53 0.64 -21.35 -14.39
C ILE A 53 -0.73 -20.99 -14.99
N GLY A 54 -1.31 -19.85 -14.61
CA GLY A 54 -2.64 -19.44 -15.05
C GLY A 54 -3.18 -18.26 -14.23
N LEU A 55 -4.34 -17.73 -14.66
CA LEU A 55 -5.09 -16.71 -13.92
C LEU A 55 -6.26 -17.36 -13.18
N LEU A 56 -6.50 -16.91 -11.96
CA LEU A 56 -7.69 -17.31 -11.22
C LEU A 56 -8.91 -16.59 -11.81
N ALA A 57 -9.95 -17.35 -12.15
CA ALA A 57 -11.18 -16.82 -12.70
C ALA A 57 -12.40 -17.42 -11.97
N ASP A 58 -13.47 -16.64 -11.89
CA ASP A 58 -14.79 -17.06 -11.47
C ASP A 58 -15.80 -16.91 -12.63
N HIS A 59 -17.10 -16.99 -12.33
CA HIS A 59 -18.17 -16.84 -13.33
C HIS A 59 -18.26 -15.44 -13.96
N ASN A 60 -17.62 -14.43 -13.37
CA ASN A 60 -17.59 -13.05 -13.85
C ASN A 60 -16.29 -12.71 -14.59
N GLY A 61 -15.32 -13.63 -14.64
CA GLY A 61 -14.05 -13.46 -15.34
C GLY A 61 -12.85 -13.57 -14.40
N ILE A 62 -11.75 -12.89 -14.75
CA ILE A 62 -10.51 -12.94 -13.97
C ILE A 62 -10.72 -12.23 -12.62
N VAL A 63 -10.43 -12.95 -11.54
CA VAL A 63 -10.50 -12.44 -10.17
C VAL A 63 -9.42 -11.36 -9.99
N ASN A 64 -9.81 -10.22 -9.44
CA ASN A 64 -8.89 -9.13 -9.12
C ASN A 64 -9.22 -8.53 -7.76
N LEU A 65 -8.25 -7.83 -7.16
CA LEU A 65 -8.38 -7.29 -5.81
C LEU A 65 -9.57 -6.32 -5.65
N LEU A 66 -9.91 -5.54 -6.67
CA LEU A 66 -11.05 -4.62 -6.62
C LEU A 66 -12.39 -5.37 -6.55
N ALA A 67 -12.52 -6.50 -7.23
CA ALA A 67 -13.72 -7.33 -7.20
C ALA A 67 -13.91 -8.06 -5.85
N CYS A 68 -12.82 -8.28 -5.10
CA CYS A 68 -12.83 -8.98 -3.82
C CYS A 68 -12.70 -8.05 -2.61
N ALA A 69 -12.59 -6.73 -2.82
CA ALA A 69 -12.36 -5.78 -1.74
C ALA A 69 -13.60 -5.69 -0.81
N PRO A 70 -13.45 -5.84 0.51
CA PRO A 70 -14.55 -5.65 1.46
C PRO A 70 -15.05 -4.20 1.51
N TYR A 71 -14.21 -3.23 1.13
CA TYR A 71 -14.56 -1.82 1.12
C TYR A 71 -14.38 -1.19 -0.27
N ALA A 72 -15.23 -0.20 -0.57
CA ALA A 72 -15.16 0.56 -1.80
C ALA A 72 -14.40 1.89 -1.61
N ASN A 73 -13.49 2.21 -2.53
CA ASN A 73 -12.83 3.51 -2.58
C ASN A 73 -13.61 4.47 -3.52
N LEU A 74 -14.65 5.11 -2.99
CA LEU A 74 -15.50 6.02 -3.75
C LEU A 74 -14.97 7.47 -3.73
N PRO A 75 -15.33 8.34 -4.68
CA PRO A 75 -15.00 9.75 -4.60
C PRO A 75 -15.58 10.37 -3.32
N VAL A 76 -14.75 11.10 -2.57
CA VAL A 76 -15.18 11.82 -1.35
C VAL A 76 -16.00 13.03 -1.76
N LEU A 77 -17.33 12.94 -1.64
CA LEU A 77 -18.27 14.02 -1.96
C LEU A 77 -18.54 14.96 -0.79
N SER A 78 -18.15 14.60 0.44
CA SER A 78 -18.42 15.37 1.66
C SER A 78 -17.39 15.08 2.75
N ALA A 79 -17.16 16.03 3.65
CA ALA A 79 -16.29 15.80 4.81
C ALA A 79 -16.97 14.86 5.84
N PRO A 80 -16.22 13.99 6.54
CA PRO A 80 -16.78 13.11 7.56
C PRO A 80 -17.47 13.88 8.69
N ARG A 81 -18.62 13.38 9.17
CA ARG A 81 -19.47 14.03 10.19
C ARG A 81 -18.88 13.98 11.61
N GLN A 82 -18.13 12.94 11.94
CA GLN A 82 -17.37 12.80 13.18
C GLN A 82 -15.97 12.34 12.81
N ARG A 83 -14.96 12.88 13.50
CA ARG A 83 -13.57 12.56 13.23
C ARG A 83 -12.97 11.93 14.49
N PRO A 84 -12.48 10.68 14.43
CA PRO A 84 -11.67 10.15 15.52
C PRO A 84 -10.41 11.00 15.67
N ARG A 85 -9.71 10.89 16.80
CA ARG A 85 -8.38 11.49 16.91
C ARG A 85 -7.43 10.76 15.96
N VAL A 86 -6.90 11.47 14.97
CA VAL A 86 -5.96 10.92 13.99
C VAL A 86 -4.53 11.24 14.39
N ILE A 87 -3.70 10.22 14.57
CA ILE A 87 -2.25 10.34 14.74
C ILE A 87 -1.60 9.90 13.43
N ALA A 88 -1.04 10.85 12.68
CA ALA A 88 -0.37 10.56 11.42
C ALA A 88 1.14 10.42 11.63
N VAL A 89 1.71 9.28 11.25
CA VAL A 89 3.16 9.07 11.16
C VAL A 89 3.57 9.23 9.70
N LEU A 90 4.19 10.37 9.42
CA LEU A 90 4.67 10.73 8.10
C LEU A 90 6.17 10.47 8.00
N GLY A 91 6.64 10.09 6.81
CA GLY A 91 8.07 10.05 6.55
C GLY A 91 8.38 9.94 5.07
N THR A 92 9.63 10.20 4.73
CA THR A 92 10.06 10.64 3.39
C THR A 92 10.41 9.51 2.43
N LEU A 93 10.61 8.28 2.92
CA LEU A 93 11.00 7.13 2.10
C LEU A 93 10.32 5.86 2.60
N MET A 94 10.04 4.90 1.71
CA MET A 94 9.71 3.53 2.13
C MET A 94 10.90 2.95 2.94
N ASN A 95 10.62 2.16 3.97
CA ASN A 95 11.61 1.62 4.92
C ASN A 95 12.42 2.64 5.76
N SER A 96 12.02 3.92 5.85
CA SER A 96 12.66 4.92 6.71
C SER A 96 12.41 4.74 8.22
N GLY A 97 11.96 3.57 8.65
CA GLY A 97 11.57 3.32 10.05
C GLY A 97 10.20 3.85 10.46
N LYS A 98 9.35 4.35 9.53
CA LYS A 98 7.99 4.81 9.85
C LYS A 98 7.12 3.74 10.50
N SER A 99 7.09 2.53 9.95
CA SER A 99 6.38 1.42 10.59
C SER A 99 6.97 1.10 11.97
N THR A 100 8.28 1.30 12.18
CA THR A 100 8.88 1.20 13.52
C THR A 100 8.44 2.34 14.44
N VAL A 101 8.31 3.58 13.95
CA VAL A 101 7.77 4.72 14.71
C VAL A 101 6.28 4.54 15.02
N MET A 102 5.48 4.05 14.07
CA MET A 102 4.09 3.63 14.26
C MET A 102 4.03 2.54 15.31
N SER A 103 4.79 1.46 15.14
CA SER A 103 4.82 0.37 16.09
C SER A 103 5.37 0.81 17.43
N CYS A 104 6.24 1.83 17.53
CA CYS A 104 6.72 2.47 18.78
C CYS A 104 5.64 3.36 19.44
N ALA A 105 4.90 4.15 18.67
CA ALA A 105 3.79 4.97 19.14
C ALA A 105 2.62 4.11 19.60
N ILE A 106 2.37 3.01 18.87
CA ILE A 106 1.48 1.93 19.28
C ILE A 106 2.09 1.25 20.52
N ASN A 107 3.38 0.82 20.53
CA ASN A 107 4.14 0.21 21.67
C ASN A 107 4.03 0.98 22.98
N GLY A 108 4.18 2.31 22.91
CA GLY A 108 4.08 3.23 24.04
C GLY A 108 2.66 3.28 24.60
N LEU A 109 1.70 2.79 23.82
CA LEU A 109 0.32 2.56 24.18
C LEU A 109 -0.04 1.06 24.35
N MET A 110 0.74 0.09 23.81
CA MET A 110 0.80 -1.40 23.97
C MET A 110 1.60 -2.04 22.79
N ARG A 111 2.25 -3.22 22.93
CA ARG A 111 3.60 -3.61 22.39
C ARG A 111 3.87 -3.63 20.83
N ALA A 112 4.97 -4.12 20.20
CA ALA A 112 5.32 -3.85 18.76
C ALA A 112 5.77 -5.02 17.83
N GLY A 113 5.50 -4.87 16.50
CA GLY A 113 6.10 -5.58 15.33
C GLY A 113 5.79 -4.89 13.96
N LYS A 114 6.22 -5.39 12.78
CA LYS A 114 6.30 -4.68 11.46
C LYS A 114 5.61 -5.32 10.21
N ASP A 115 4.27 -5.23 10.03
CA ASP A 115 3.38 -5.74 8.92
C ASP A 115 1.89 -5.64 9.40
N ARG A 116 0.87 -5.88 8.55
CA ARG A 116 -0.57 -5.88 8.96
C ARG A 116 -0.82 -6.72 10.22
N MET A 117 -0.33 -7.95 10.21
CA MET A 117 -0.39 -8.87 11.36
C MET A 117 0.32 -8.31 12.57
N HIS A 118 1.34 -7.48 12.37
CA HIS A 118 2.08 -6.93 13.48
C HIS A 118 1.46 -5.70 14.12
N TYR A 119 0.58 -4.95 13.45
CA TYR A 119 -0.23 -3.96 14.16
C TYR A 119 -1.20 -4.65 15.12
N LEU A 120 -1.72 -5.82 14.74
CA LEU A 120 -2.53 -6.66 15.63
C LEU A 120 -1.68 -7.26 16.76
N ASP A 121 -0.50 -7.81 16.45
CA ASP A 121 0.44 -8.29 17.48
C ASP A 121 0.93 -7.16 18.41
N ALA A 122 0.90 -5.92 17.91
CA ALA A 122 1.17 -4.71 18.67
C ALA A 122 0.00 -4.27 19.57
N GLY A 123 -1.17 -4.92 19.48
CA GLY A 123 -2.33 -4.61 20.31
C GLY A 123 -3.29 -3.59 19.69
N ALA A 124 -3.20 -3.30 18.39
CA ALA A 124 -4.27 -2.61 17.69
C ALA A 124 -5.55 -3.47 17.74
N ALA A 125 -6.69 -2.86 18.10
CA ALA A 125 -7.98 -3.55 18.11
C ALA A 125 -8.39 -3.99 16.68
N GLU A 126 -8.03 -3.18 15.70
CA GLU A 126 -8.24 -3.44 14.29
C GLU A 126 -7.09 -2.80 13.48
N ALA A 127 -6.75 -3.43 12.36
CA ALA A 127 -5.84 -2.87 11.37
C ALA A 127 -6.50 -3.05 10.01
N ILE A 128 -6.36 -2.06 9.12
CA ILE A 128 -6.78 -2.10 7.71
C ILE A 128 -5.67 -1.53 6.83
N ASP A 129 -5.60 -1.94 5.56
CA ASP A 129 -4.63 -1.48 4.58
C ASP A 129 -5.26 -1.36 3.17
N LEU A 130 -4.43 -1.00 2.19
CA LEU A 130 -4.84 -0.74 0.81
C LEU A 130 -5.55 -1.95 0.16
N THR A 131 -5.21 -3.17 0.57
CA THR A 131 -5.76 -4.41 0.02
C THR A 131 -7.21 -4.63 0.43
N ASP A 132 -7.64 -4.10 1.59
CA ASP A 132 -9.07 -4.11 1.98
C ASP A 132 -9.93 -3.21 1.08
N PHE A 133 -9.29 -2.35 0.28
CA PHE A 133 -9.93 -1.51 -0.74
C PHE A 133 -9.58 -1.94 -2.16
N GLY A 134 -8.89 -3.08 -2.31
CA GLY A 134 -8.58 -3.68 -3.61
C GLY A 134 -7.31 -3.14 -4.28
N TYR A 135 -6.42 -2.49 -3.54
CA TYR A 135 -5.17 -1.92 -4.06
C TYR A 135 -3.95 -2.65 -3.50
N ALA A 136 -3.10 -3.18 -4.38
CA ALA A 136 -1.82 -3.78 -3.98
C ALA A 136 -0.74 -2.73 -3.65
N THR A 137 -0.87 -1.51 -4.18
CA THR A 137 0.12 -0.44 -4.09
C THR A 137 -0.56 0.94 -4.22
N THR A 138 0.10 1.99 -3.75
CA THR A 138 -0.25 3.38 -4.09
C THR A 138 0.43 3.86 -5.38
N PHE A 139 1.39 3.10 -5.91
CA PHE A 139 2.11 3.45 -7.13
C PHE A 139 1.15 3.52 -8.33
N LYS A 140 1.30 4.57 -9.14
CA LYS A 140 0.42 4.94 -10.28
C LYS A 140 -1.03 5.30 -9.92
N LEU A 141 -1.43 5.31 -8.64
CA LEU A 141 -2.73 5.87 -8.26
C LEU A 141 -2.72 7.40 -8.44
N ASN A 142 -3.84 7.94 -8.90
CA ASN A 142 -4.01 9.39 -8.97
C ASN A 142 -4.23 9.97 -7.56
N PHE A 143 -3.99 11.28 -7.42
CA PHE A 143 -4.08 11.94 -6.12
C PHE A 143 -5.48 11.85 -5.50
N GLU A 144 -6.54 11.90 -6.31
CA GLU A 144 -7.92 11.81 -5.83
C GLU A 144 -8.22 10.44 -5.21
N ALA A 145 -7.76 9.36 -5.84
CA ALA A 145 -7.89 8.00 -5.36
C ALA A 145 -7.12 7.79 -4.05
N ILE A 146 -5.89 8.33 -3.94
CA ILE A 146 -5.10 8.26 -2.70
C ILE A 146 -5.78 9.05 -1.58
N ARG A 147 -6.31 10.25 -1.89
CA ARG A 147 -7.04 11.08 -0.93
C ARG A 147 -8.29 10.37 -0.43
N ALA A 148 -9.09 9.82 -1.36
CA ALA A 148 -10.30 9.09 -1.03
C ALA A 148 -9.98 7.88 -0.14
N LEU A 149 -8.97 7.10 -0.52
CA LEU A 149 -8.53 5.92 0.22
C LEU A 149 -8.14 6.28 1.66
N SER A 150 -7.38 7.36 1.83
CA SER A 150 -6.96 7.83 3.16
C SER A 150 -8.15 8.24 4.03
N VAL A 151 -9.16 8.91 3.45
CA VAL A 151 -10.37 9.31 4.18
C VAL A 151 -11.19 8.09 4.57
N TYR A 152 -11.43 7.18 3.63
CA TYR A 152 -12.23 5.98 3.89
C TYR A 152 -11.57 5.05 4.90
N MET A 153 -10.25 4.90 4.89
CA MET A 153 -9.55 4.14 5.93
C MET A 153 -9.77 4.73 7.33
N VAL A 154 -9.68 6.05 7.46
CA VAL A 154 -9.93 6.73 8.74
C VAL A 154 -11.39 6.61 9.16
N ASP A 155 -12.33 6.75 8.24
CA ASP A 155 -13.76 6.66 8.52
C ASP A 155 -14.16 5.24 8.91
N THR A 156 -13.65 4.21 8.21
CA THR A 156 -13.91 2.80 8.52
C THR A 156 -13.42 2.45 9.93
N LEU A 157 -12.18 2.79 10.29
CA LEU A 157 -11.67 2.55 11.64
C LEU A 157 -12.38 3.44 12.68
N GLY A 158 -12.65 4.69 12.34
CA GLY A 158 -13.27 5.68 13.23
C GLY A 158 -14.71 5.37 13.61
N ALA A 159 -15.41 4.52 12.86
CA ALA A 159 -16.77 4.10 13.17
C ALA A 159 -16.87 3.36 14.53
N TYR A 160 -15.78 2.73 14.97
CA TYR A 160 -15.74 1.91 16.18
C TYR A 160 -14.58 2.24 17.12
N ASN A 161 -13.68 3.16 16.72
CA ASN A 161 -12.47 3.49 17.48
C ASN A 161 -12.32 5.01 17.71
N ASP A 162 -11.97 5.41 18.93
CA ASP A 162 -11.77 6.82 19.30
C ASP A 162 -10.46 7.43 18.77
N ILE A 163 -9.47 6.56 18.49
CA ILE A 163 -8.13 6.93 18.02
C ILE A 163 -7.80 6.07 16.80
N VAL A 164 -7.38 6.74 15.72
CA VAL A 164 -6.90 6.09 14.51
C VAL A 164 -5.45 6.53 14.27
N VAL A 165 -4.56 5.56 14.08
CA VAL A 165 -3.16 5.81 13.75
C VAL A 165 -2.94 5.50 12.28
N VAL A 166 -2.39 6.45 11.52
CA VAL A 166 -2.22 6.32 10.06
C VAL A 166 -0.74 6.47 9.68
N GLU A 167 -0.22 5.52 8.91
CA GLU A 167 1.10 5.63 8.28
C GLU A 167 0.95 6.19 6.87
N SER A 168 1.74 7.20 6.51
CA SER A 168 1.83 7.66 5.12
C SER A 168 3.26 7.99 4.72
N THR A 169 3.64 7.61 3.50
CA THR A 169 4.93 7.97 2.91
C THR A 169 4.76 9.22 2.06
N LEU A 170 5.46 10.29 2.41
CA LEU A 170 5.59 11.48 1.57
C LEU A 170 6.55 11.15 0.43
N ILE A 171 6.01 10.87 -0.75
CA ILE A 171 6.82 10.85 -1.97
C ILE A 171 7.03 12.30 -2.38
N GLU A 172 8.22 12.85 -2.14
CA GLU A 172 8.64 14.11 -2.77
C GLU A 172 8.63 13.90 -4.29
N ARG A 173 7.58 14.36 -4.96
CA ARG A 173 7.69 14.68 -6.38
C ARG A 173 8.60 15.90 -6.46
N SER A 174 9.84 15.70 -6.89
CA SER A 174 10.67 16.77 -7.44
C SER A 174 9.85 17.51 -8.49
N LEU A 175 9.30 18.66 -8.10
CA LEU A 175 8.74 19.63 -9.01
C LEU A 175 9.92 20.17 -9.82
N THR A 176 10.24 19.53 -10.93
CA THR A 176 11.07 20.12 -11.96
C THR A 176 10.32 21.35 -12.46
N ARG A 177 10.65 22.52 -11.90
CA ARG A 177 10.30 23.82 -12.47
C ARG A 177 10.82 23.83 -13.91
N SER A 178 9.90 23.78 -14.88
CA SER A 178 10.20 24.15 -16.26
C SER A 178 10.76 25.57 -16.25
N LYS A 179 12.02 25.74 -16.67
CA LYS A 179 12.56 27.07 -16.97
C LYS A 179 11.67 27.70 -18.04
N PRO A 180 11.18 28.94 -17.86
CA PRO A 180 10.55 29.69 -18.93
C PRO A 180 11.60 29.91 -20.02
N GLY A 181 11.25 29.60 -21.27
CA GLY A 181 12.06 29.90 -22.43
C GLY A 181 12.36 31.40 -22.50
N LEU A 182 13.64 31.72 -22.67
CA LEU A 182 14.06 33.06 -23.05
C LEU A 182 13.90 33.19 -24.56
N LEU A 183 13.15 34.21 -24.98
CA LEU A 183 13.13 34.76 -26.33
C LEU A 183 14.54 35.24 -26.74
#